data_AF-A0A7J6ICM4-F1
#
_entry.id   AF-A0A7J6ICM4-F1
#
_cell.length_a   1.000
_cell.length_b   1.000
_cell.length_c   1.000
_cell.angle_alpha   90.00
_cell.angle_beta   90.00
_cell.angle_gamma   90.00
#
_symmetry.space_group_name_H-M   'P 1'
#
loop_
_entity.id
_entity.type
_entity.pdbx_description
1 polymer ?
#
loop_
_entity_poly.entity_id
_entity_poly.type
_entity_poly.pdbx_seq_one_letter_code
_entity_poly.pdbx_strand_id
1 'polypeptide(L)'
;MQGSRADRKLDVGFIDKMKPGQEPGYHWKQILVPGELKSNPTADTASKAWLDLGRYAREVLAAQDTRRFVLGFTLCGPLMRVWAFDRLGAIASERFNINEDGQQFVSTILGFLWMDEEALGFDPTVMTLNDERFIEIERNGSTERIVIDGVILRARCVAGRAATCWKAHPEGHPETPIVIKDSWQYLERDEEGELLREVKNKGVKNVARYYHHETVQVHKTNDDIWNNVRRGLDVTAATNYRPGRQMPPSNKAKDAPQKGRSSTSRKRPSS
;
A
#
# COMPACT_ATOMS: atom_id res chain seq x y z
N MET A 1 -1.47 -11.94 10.59
CA MET A 1 -0.14 -12.61 10.75
C MET A 1 0.77 -11.71 11.58
N GLN A 2 1.51 -12.28 12.53
CA GLN A 2 2.60 -11.57 13.20
C GLN A 2 3.70 -11.43 12.14
N GLY A 3 4.18 -10.20 11.88
CA GLY A 3 5.40 -10.02 11.09
C GLY A 3 6.54 -10.84 11.70
N SER A 4 7.63 -11.04 10.96
CA SER A 4 8.80 -11.74 11.50
C SER A 4 9.14 -11.17 12.90
N ARG A 5 9.31 -12.03 13.92
CA ARG A 5 10.02 -11.62 15.15
C ARG A 5 11.40 -11.21 14.65
N ALA A 6 11.71 -9.94 14.81
CA ALA A 6 12.82 -9.34 14.11
C ALA A 6 14.16 -9.95 14.58
N ASP A 7 14.78 -10.79 13.75
CA ASP A 7 16.25 -10.93 13.75
C ASP A 7 16.91 -9.66 13.15
N ARG A 8 16.10 -8.72 12.62
CA ARG A 8 16.55 -7.49 11.94
C ARG A 8 16.18 -6.26 12.77
N LYS A 9 17.16 -5.72 13.49
CA LYS A 9 17.00 -4.56 14.35
C LYS A 9 16.84 -3.28 13.50
N LEU A 10 15.66 -2.68 13.51
CA LEU A 10 15.41 -1.30 13.11
C LEU A 10 16.32 -0.38 13.94
N ASP A 11 16.97 0.57 13.27
CA ASP A 11 17.84 1.55 13.94
C ASP A 11 17.03 2.59 14.72
N VAL A 12 16.03 3.18 14.06
CA VAL A 12 15.15 4.20 14.62
C VAL A 12 13.80 4.16 13.92
N GLY A 13 12.75 4.64 14.57
CA GLY A 13 11.46 4.83 13.92
C GLY A 13 10.43 5.44 14.85
N PHE A 14 9.37 5.94 14.24
CA PHE A 14 8.17 6.38 14.94
C PHE A 14 7.24 5.20 15.11
N ILE A 15 6.72 5.01 16.32
CA ILE A 15 5.85 3.89 16.67
C ILE A 15 4.50 4.40 17.17
N ASP A 16 3.46 3.62 16.92
CA ASP A 16 2.16 3.81 17.54
C ASP A 16 2.26 3.54 19.05
N LYS A 17 1.35 4.13 19.83
CA LYS A 17 1.36 4.10 21.30
C LYS A 17 1.49 2.67 21.81
N MET A 18 2.53 2.39 22.60
CA MET A 18 2.63 1.13 23.33
C MET A 18 1.49 1.04 24.34
N LYS A 19 0.85 -0.14 24.43
CA LYS A 19 -0.10 -0.40 25.51
C LYS A 19 0.67 -0.49 26.83
N PRO A 20 0.12 0.02 27.95
CA PRO A 20 0.76 -0.11 29.26
C PRO A 20 1.08 -1.60 29.57
N GLY A 21 2.32 -1.90 29.95
CA GLY A 21 2.75 -3.25 30.33
C GLY A 21 3.27 -4.15 29.21
N GLN A 22 3.47 -3.62 27.99
CA GLN A 22 4.14 -4.37 26.92
C GLN A 22 5.64 -4.56 27.24
N GLU A 23 6.17 -5.77 27.00
CA GLU A 23 7.61 -6.06 27.16
C GLU A 23 8.48 -5.11 26.30
N PRO A 24 9.74 -4.84 26.73
CA PRO A 24 10.65 -3.99 25.97
C PRO A 24 10.97 -4.60 24.61
N GLY A 25 10.28 -4.12 23.58
CA GLY A 25 10.41 -4.55 22.19
C GLY A 25 9.37 -3.88 21.31
N TYR A 26 9.65 -3.79 20.01
CA TYR A 26 8.68 -3.31 19.02
C TYR A 26 8.29 -4.43 18.06
N HIS A 27 7.07 -4.36 17.56
CA HIS A 27 6.62 -5.16 16.44
C HIS A 27 6.52 -4.31 15.18
N TRP A 28 6.79 -4.89 14.01
CA TRP A 28 6.59 -4.23 12.71
C TRP A 28 5.17 -3.67 12.52
N LYS A 29 4.18 -4.23 13.21
CA LYS A 29 2.81 -3.71 13.24
C LYS A 29 2.68 -2.33 13.87
N GLN A 30 3.57 -1.98 14.80
CA GLN A 30 3.57 -0.72 15.54
C GLN A 30 4.41 0.35 14.85
N ILE A 31 5.27 0.00 13.89
CA ILE A 31 6.13 0.97 13.21
C ILE A 31 5.30 1.81 12.24
N LEU A 32 5.24 3.12 12.46
CA LEU A 32 4.54 4.08 11.61
C LEU A 32 5.46 4.63 10.52
N VAL A 33 6.70 4.96 10.87
CA VAL A 33 7.72 5.53 9.97
C VAL A 33 9.09 4.94 10.35
N PRO A 34 9.66 4.01 9.57
CA PRO A 34 11.01 3.51 9.81
C PRO A 34 12.09 4.52 9.41
N GLY A 35 13.20 4.51 10.13
CA GLY A 35 14.41 5.24 9.81
C GLY A 35 15.64 4.34 9.82
N GLU A 36 16.61 4.68 8.96
CA GLU A 36 17.89 4.00 8.84
C GLU A 36 19.02 4.98 9.16
N LEU A 37 19.94 4.58 10.05
CA LEU A 37 21.01 5.44 10.54
C LEU A 37 22.38 4.90 10.15
N LYS A 38 23.20 5.73 9.52
CA LYS A 38 24.60 5.42 9.22
C LYS A 38 25.50 6.54 9.71
N SER A 39 26.63 6.19 10.31
CA SER A 39 27.58 7.18 10.83
C SER A 39 28.31 7.98 9.75
N ASN A 40 28.39 7.47 8.53
CA ASN A 40 29.15 8.07 7.43
C ASN A 40 28.25 8.56 6.28
N PRO A 41 28.52 9.75 5.71
CA PRO A 41 27.74 10.30 4.59
C PRO A 41 27.79 9.45 3.32
N THR A 42 28.88 8.72 3.11
CA THR A 42 29.08 7.86 1.91
C THR A 42 28.20 6.60 1.93
N ALA A 43 27.41 6.39 2.98
CA ALA A 43 26.42 5.34 3.05
C ALA A 43 25.06 5.71 2.40
N ASP A 44 24.84 6.97 2.02
CA ASP A 44 23.65 7.46 1.28
C ASP A 44 23.68 6.96 -0.17
N THR A 45 23.52 5.65 -0.36
CA THR A 45 23.63 4.96 -1.65
C THR A 45 22.67 3.77 -1.71
N ALA A 46 22.34 3.37 -2.94
CA ALA A 46 21.43 2.27 -3.22
C ALA A 46 21.83 0.94 -2.56
N SER A 47 23.13 0.63 -2.50
CA SER A 47 23.63 -0.65 -1.97
C SER A 47 23.78 -0.69 -0.44
N LYS A 48 23.50 0.42 0.25
CA LYS A 48 23.64 0.55 1.70
C LYS A 48 22.32 1.02 2.34
N ALA A 49 22.25 2.28 2.78
CA ALA A 49 21.12 2.77 3.57
C ALA A 49 19.77 2.63 2.87
N TRP A 50 19.72 2.80 1.54
CA TRP A 50 18.45 2.73 0.81
C TRP A 50 17.89 1.30 0.77
N LEU A 51 18.77 0.30 0.63
CA LEU A 51 18.38 -1.11 0.65
C LEU A 51 17.98 -1.57 2.06
N ASP A 52 18.66 -1.08 3.09
CA ASP A 52 18.32 -1.35 4.49
C ASP A 52 16.93 -0.78 4.82
N LEU A 53 16.68 0.50 4.49
CA LEU A 53 15.38 1.12 4.66
C LEU A 53 14.28 0.42 3.84
N GLY A 54 14.57 0.05 2.59
CA GLY A 54 13.63 -0.70 1.75
C GLY A 54 13.26 -2.07 2.33
N ARG A 55 14.18 -2.71 3.06
CA ARG A 55 13.87 -3.93 3.83
C ARG A 55 12.90 -3.63 4.97
N TYR A 56 13.08 -2.52 5.70
CA TYR A 56 12.13 -2.13 6.76
C TYR A 56 10.75 -1.82 6.19
N ALA A 57 10.66 -1.05 5.11
CA ALA A 57 9.40 -0.75 4.45
C ALA A 57 8.66 -2.03 4.03
N ARG A 58 9.39 -3.04 3.53
CA ARG A 58 8.82 -4.35 3.20
C ARG A 58 8.22 -5.05 4.43
N GLU A 59 8.91 -5.05 5.57
CA GLU A 59 8.40 -5.68 6.80
C GLU A 59 7.18 -4.92 7.34
N VAL A 60 7.16 -3.59 7.28
CA VAL A 60 6.01 -2.75 7.65
C VAL A 60 4.80 -3.09 6.75
N LEU A 61 4.95 -3.05 5.42
CA LEU A 61 3.89 -3.38 4.46
C LEU A 61 3.36 -4.82 4.62
N ALA A 62 4.22 -5.75 5.04
CA ALA A 62 3.84 -7.13 5.30
C ALA A 62 3.10 -7.30 6.63
N ALA A 63 3.44 -6.51 7.64
CA ALA A 63 2.83 -6.57 8.98
C ALA A 63 1.51 -5.79 9.08
N GLN A 64 1.37 -4.71 8.31
CA GLN A 64 0.20 -3.83 8.26
C GLN A 64 -0.57 -4.07 6.94
N ASP A 65 -1.66 -4.81 7.04
CA ASP A 65 -2.47 -5.32 5.93
C ASP A 65 -3.27 -4.22 5.20
N THR A 66 -3.49 -3.08 5.86
CA THR A 66 -4.21 -1.91 5.33
C THR A 66 -3.27 -0.79 4.84
N ARG A 67 -1.95 -1.03 4.80
CA ARG A 67 -0.99 0.00 4.40
C ARG A 67 -0.92 0.13 2.86
N ARG A 68 -1.22 1.32 2.34
CA ARG A 68 -1.12 1.69 0.91
C ARG A 68 0.32 2.03 0.53
N PHE A 69 1.01 2.83 1.35
CA PHE A 69 2.40 3.23 1.20
C PHE A 69 3.09 3.42 2.57
N VAL A 70 4.42 3.45 2.60
CA VAL A 70 5.22 3.68 3.82
C VAL A 70 6.15 4.86 3.60
N LEU A 71 6.08 5.84 4.49
CA LEU A 71 7.07 6.90 4.58
C LEU A 71 8.23 6.45 5.46
N GLY A 72 9.44 6.91 5.16
CA GLY A 72 10.63 6.63 5.95
C GLY A 72 11.71 7.67 5.74
N PHE A 73 12.83 7.52 6.42
CA PHE A 73 13.97 8.41 6.23
C PHE A 73 15.32 7.69 6.39
N THR A 74 16.34 8.22 5.75
CA THR A 74 17.74 7.84 5.99
C THR A 74 18.48 9.03 6.58
N LEU A 75 19.34 8.80 7.57
CA LEU A 75 20.29 9.79 8.07
C LEU A 75 21.70 9.20 8.03
N CYS A 76 22.50 9.66 7.06
CA CYS A 76 23.86 9.19 6.81
C CYS A 76 24.87 10.30 7.14
N GLY A 77 25.56 10.21 8.27
CA GLY A 77 26.25 11.36 8.85
C GLY A 77 25.22 12.49 9.10
N PRO A 78 25.44 13.72 8.59
CA PRO A 78 24.46 14.78 8.73
C PRO A 78 23.46 14.84 7.55
N LEU A 79 23.56 13.94 6.57
CA LEU A 79 22.74 13.97 5.36
C LEU A 79 21.45 13.19 5.56
N MET A 80 20.32 13.90 5.58
CA MET A 80 18.98 13.32 5.69
C MET A 80 18.30 13.25 4.32
N ARG A 81 17.51 12.19 4.11
CA ARG A 81 16.58 12.07 2.97
C ARG A 81 15.27 11.44 3.42
N VAL A 82 14.15 11.92 2.89
CA VAL A 82 12.82 11.36 3.09
C VAL A 82 12.47 10.42 1.94
N TRP A 83 11.82 9.32 2.24
CA TRP A 83 11.46 8.26 1.31
C TRP A 83 9.96 7.98 1.36
N ALA A 84 9.38 7.68 0.21
CA ALA A 84 8.04 7.11 0.10
C ALA A 84 8.12 5.79 -0.67
N PHE A 85 7.68 4.71 -0.04
CA PHE A 85 7.60 3.37 -0.60
C PHE A 85 6.14 3.03 -0.89
N ASP A 86 5.80 2.88 -2.17
CA ASP A 86 4.47 2.54 -2.66
C ASP A 86 4.52 1.23 -3.46
N ARG A 87 3.46 0.95 -4.24
CA ARG A 87 3.33 -0.29 -5.00
C ARG A 87 3.97 -0.26 -6.39
N LEU A 88 4.53 0.88 -6.80
CA LEU A 88 5.42 1.00 -7.96
C LEU A 88 6.90 0.97 -7.56
N GLY A 89 7.23 1.24 -6.31
CA GLY A 89 8.60 1.17 -5.80
C GLY A 89 8.87 2.20 -4.73
N ALA A 90 10.01 2.89 -4.84
CA ALA A 90 10.41 3.93 -3.90
C ALA A 90 10.74 5.22 -4.65
N ILE A 91 10.31 6.34 -4.09
CA ILE A 91 10.77 7.68 -4.46
C ILE A 91 11.39 8.35 -3.23
N ALA A 92 12.25 9.33 -3.46
CA ALA A 92 12.94 10.00 -2.38
C ALA A 92 13.06 11.50 -2.65
N SER A 93 13.08 12.29 -1.59
CA SER A 93 13.42 13.71 -1.64
C SER A 93 14.86 13.91 -2.10
N GLU A 94 15.26 15.14 -2.39
CA GLU A 94 16.67 15.52 -2.33
C GLU A 94 17.22 15.32 -0.90
N ARG A 95 18.53 15.12 -0.79
CA ARG A 95 19.19 15.07 0.53
C ARG A 95 19.52 16.48 0.99
N PHE A 96 19.48 16.70 2.29
CA PHE A 96 19.88 17.96 2.91
C PHE A 96 20.75 17.71 4.14
N ASN A 97 21.60 18.68 4.49
CA ASN A 97 22.46 18.61 5.67
C ASN A 97 21.71 19.18 6.88
N ILE A 98 21.42 18.36 7.89
CA ILE A 98 20.64 18.76 9.06
C ILE A 98 21.33 19.82 9.95
N ASN A 99 22.66 19.94 9.84
CA ASN A 99 23.43 20.93 10.59
C ASN A 99 23.45 22.29 9.88
N GLU A 100 23.23 22.32 8.57
CA GLU A 100 23.11 23.54 7.77
C GLU A 100 21.66 24.02 7.72
N ASP A 101 20.71 23.08 7.61
CA ASP A 101 19.27 23.34 7.58
C ASP A 101 18.54 22.59 8.70
N GLY A 102 18.73 23.08 9.93
CA GLY A 102 18.07 22.55 11.11
C GLY A 102 16.55 22.76 11.10
N GLN A 103 16.07 23.81 10.42
CA GLN A 103 14.64 24.09 10.31
C GLN A 103 13.92 23.02 9.49
N GLN A 104 14.49 22.62 8.35
CA GLN A 104 13.95 21.53 7.54
C GLN A 104 13.98 20.20 8.29
N PHE A 105 15.04 19.95 9.08
CA PHE A 105 15.13 18.75 9.92
C PHE A 105 13.97 18.70 10.94
N VAL A 106 13.82 19.75 11.75
CA VAL A 106 12.76 19.82 12.77
C VAL A 106 11.37 19.74 12.13
N SER A 107 11.14 20.46 11.03
CA SER A 107 9.86 20.43 10.31
C SER A 107 9.53 19.03 9.78
N THR A 108 10.53 18.28 9.32
CA THR A 108 10.36 16.90 8.84
C THR A 108 9.96 15.96 9.97
N ILE A 109 10.64 16.06 11.13
CA ILE A 109 10.35 15.25 12.32
C ILE A 109 8.96 15.56 12.87
N LEU A 110 8.61 16.85 13.00
CA LEU A 110 7.28 17.27 13.43
C LEU A 110 6.19 16.82 12.43
N GLY A 111 6.49 16.85 11.14
CA GLY A 111 5.63 16.30 10.10
C GLY A 111 5.27 14.85 10.37
N PHE A 112 6.27 13.98 10.61
CA PHE A 112 6.00 12.57 10.94
C PHE A 112 5.20 12.37 12.23
N LEU A 113 5.39 13.25 13.23
CA LEU A 113 4.67 13.19 14.51
C LEU A 113 3.21 13.67 14.43
N TRP A 114 2.89 14.54 13.46
CA TRP A 114 1.56 15.14 13.31
C TRP A 114 0.71 14.53 12.20
N MET A 115 1.28 13.68 11.35
CA MET A 115 0.50 12.97 10.34
C MET A 115 -0.54 12.05 10.99
N ASP A 116 -1.76 12.08 10.46
CA ASP A 116 -2.80 11.11 10.78
C ASP A 116 -2.53 9.77 10.07
N GLU A 117 -3.40 8.78 10.32
CA GLU A 117 -3.25 7.45 9.74
C GLU A 117 -3.27 7.48 8.21
N GLU A 118 -4.15 8.30 7.61
CA GLU A 118 -4.26 8.41 6.16
C GLU A 118 -2.98 9.01 5.55
N ALA A 119 -2.44 10.08 6.12
CA ALA A 119 -1.20 10.72 5.69
C ALA A 119 0.02 9.83 5.91
N LEU A 120 0.01 8.98 6.93
CA LEU A 120 0.99 7.92 7.11
C LEU A 120 0.85 6.82 6.04
N GLY A 121 -0.33 6.66 5.45
CA GLY A 121 -0.57 5.77 4.32
C GLY A 121 -1.41 4.54 4.67
N PHE A 122 -2.17 4.56 5.75
CA PHE A 122 -3.23 3.60 5.98
C PHE A 122 -4.39 3.84 4.99
N ASP A 123 -5.11 2.77 4.66
CA ASP A 123 -6.30 2.80 3.81
C ASP A 123 -7.51 3.27 4.64
N PRO A 124 -8.06 4.47 4.37
CA PRO A 124 -9.18 5.00 5.14
C PRO A 124 -10.49 4.24 4.88
N THR A 125 -10.56 3.37 3.86
CA THR A 125 -11.78 2.60 3.59
C THR A 125 -11.88 1.32 4.42
N VAL A 126 -10.80 0.94 5.12
CA VAL A 126 -10.81 -0.16 6.10
C VAL A 126 -10.96 0.44 7.49
N MET A 127 -12.19 0.46 7.98
CA MET A 127 -12.56 1.14 9.21
C MET A 127 -12.47 0.20 10.41
N THR A 128 -12.30 0.80 11.60
CA THR A 128 -12.36 0.08 12.88
C THR A 128 -13.36 0.77 13.80
N LEU A 129 -14.33 0.02 14.34
CA LEU A 129 -15.29 0.48 15.34
C LEU A 129 -15.40 -0.58 16.43
N ASN A 130 -15.27 -0.20 17.70
CA ASN A 130 -15.32 -1.13 18.84
C ASN A 130 -14.38 -2.36 18.69
N ASP A 131 -13.15 -2.12 18.23
CA ASP A 131 -12.13 -3.14 17.91
C ASP A 131 -12.50 -4.11 16.75
N GLU A 132 -13.63 -3.91 16.09
CA GLU A 132 -14.05 -4.65 14.92
C GLU A 132 -13.68 -3.91 13.63
N ARG A 133 -13.03 -4.61 12.71
CA ARG A 133 -12.64 -4.04 11.41
C ARG A 133 -13.68 -4.37 10.36
N PHE A 134 -14.01 -3.42 9.50
CA PHE A 134 -14.96 -3.62 8.41
C PHE A 134 -14.67 -2.73 7.21
N ILE A 135 -15.29 -3.07 6.08
CA ILE A 135 -15.42 -2.19 4.91
C ILE A 135 -16.90 -1.96 4.64
N GLU A 136 -17.21 -0.87 3.94
CA GLU A 136 -18.54 -0.60 3.39
C GLU A 136 -18.48 -0.77 1.88
N ILE A 137 -19.49 -1.44 1.31
CA ILE A 137 -19.65 -1.66 -0.13
C ILE A 137 -21.03 -1.20 -0.58
N GLU A 138 -21.15 -0.77 -1.83
CA GLU A 138 -22.45 -0.43 -2.43
C GLU A 138 -22.99 -1.59 -3.26
N ARG A 139 -24.06 -2.24 -2.78
CA ARG A 139 -24.63 -3.42 -3.43
C ARG A 139 -26.15 -3.39 -3.42
N ASN A 140 -26.75 -3.67 -4.57
CA ASN A 140 -28.21 -3.64 -4.77
C ASN A 140 -28.89 -2.32 -4.38
N GLY A 141 -28.17 -1.20 -4.45
CA GLY A 141 -28.70 0.13 -4.09
C GLY A 141 -28.69 0.43 -2.58
N SER A 142 -27.97 -0.37 -1.79
CA SER A 142 -27.77 -0.16 -0.36
C SER A 142 -26.31 -0.34 0.02
N THR A 143 -25.87 0.42 1.02
CA THR A 143 -24.59 0.21 1.69
C THR A 143 -24.66 -1.06 2.55
N GLU A 144 -23.78 -2.02 2.29
CA GLU A 144 -23.59 -3.22 3.12
C GLU A 144 -22.27 -3.10 3.88
N ARG A 145 -22.26 -3.43 5.18
CA ARG A 145 -21.04 -3.58 5.98
C ARG A 145 -20.53 -5.01 5.91
N ILE A 146 -19.24 -5.14 5.63
CA ILE A 146 -18.54 -6.43 5.60
C ILE A 146 -17.49 -6.45 6.70
N VAL A 147 -17.72 -7.27 7.72
CA VAL A 147 -16.85 -7.45 8.87
C VAL A 147 -15.64 -8.31 8.50
N ILE A 148 -14.44 -7.86 8.88
CA ILE A 148 -13.15 -8.53 8.62
C ILE A 148 -12.76 -9.38 9.83
N ASP A 149 -12.88 -10.70 9.67
CA ASP A 149 -12.53 -11.68 10.71
C ASP A 149 -11.01 -11.85 10.87
N GLY A 150 -10.27 -11.73 9.77
CA GLY A 150 -8.83 -11.98 9.81
C GLY A 150 -8.15 -12.06 8.45
N VAL A 151 -6.82 -11.94 8.46
CA VAL A 151 -5.99 -12.02 7.26
C VAL A 151 -5.75 -13.48 6.88
N ILE A 152 -6.14 -13.87 5.67
CA ILE A 152 -5.81 -15.17 5.06
C ILE A 152 -4.45 -15.10 4.37
N LEU A 153 -4.25 -14.07 3.55
CA LEU A 153 -3.07 -13.89 2.71
C LEU A 153 -2.65 -12.42 2.70
N ARG A 154 -1.34 -12.18 2.80
CA ARG A 154 -0.74 -10.88 2.48
C ARG A 154 0.53 -11.09 1.67
N ALA A 155 0.54 -10.59 0.43
CA ALA A 155 1.73 -10.63 -0.40
C ALA A 155 2.86 -9.79 0.23
N ARG A 156 4.03 -10.40 0.42
CA ARG A 156 5.20 -9.75 1.04
C ARG A 156 6.09 -9.07 -0.01
N CYS A 157 5.53 -8.12 -0.73
CA CYS A 157 6.25 -7.31 -1.72
C CYS A 157 6.08 -5.82 -1.44
N VAL A 158 7.11 -5.04 -1.80
CA VAL A 158 7.00 -3.58 -1.85
C VAL A 158 6.23 -3.21 -3.12
N ALA A 159 6.84 -3.45 -4.28
CA ALA A 159 6.24 -3.20 -5.59
C ALA A 159 5.48 -4.42 -6.15
N GLY A 160 4.41 -4.15 -6.90
CA GLY A 160 3.55 -5.14 -7.55
C GLY A 160 2.10 -5.06 -7.07
N ARG A 161 1.30 -6.11 -7.35
CA ARG A 161 -0.14 -6.12 -7.03
C ARG A 161 -0.47 -6.09 -5.55
N ALA A 162 0.49 -6.48 -4.69
CA ALA A 162 0.38 -6.48 -3.23
C ALA A 162 -0.94 -7.06 -2.69
N ALA A 163 -1.38 -8.19 -3.26
CA ALA A 163 -2.69 -8.76 -2.94
C ALA A 163 -2.83 -9.09 -1.44
N THR A 164 -3.95 -8.67 -0.86
CA THR A 164 -4.40 -9.05 0.48
C THR A 164 -5.72 -9.79 0.37
N CYS A 165 -5.83 -10.90 1.07
CA CYS A 165 -7.09 -11.61 1.22
C CYS A 165 -7.49 -11.65 2.70
N TRP A 166 -8.71 -11.23 2.99
CA TRP A 166 -9.30 -11.33 4.32
C TRP A 166 -10.44 -12.34 4.32
N LYS A 167 -10.56 -13.11 5.41
CA LYS A 167 -11.79 -13.79 5.76
C LYS A 167 -12.73 -12.73 6.32
N ALA A 168 -13.98 -12.76 5.88
CA ALA A 168 -14.97 -11.78 6.25
C ALA A 168 -16.39 -12.37 6.20
N HIS A 169 -17.35 -11.61 6.70
CA HIS A 169 -18.78 -11.93 6.58
C HIS A 169 -19.61 -10.64 6.50
N PRO A 170 -20.81 -10.65 5.90
CA PRO A 170 -21.72 -9.52 5.98
C PRO A 170 -22.19 -9.30 7.43
N GLU A 171 -22.28 -8.05 7.86
CA GLU A 171 -22.75 -7.71 9.20
C GLU A 171 -24.13 -8.34 9.48
N GLY A 172 -24.27 -8.98 10.64
CA GLY A 172 -25.50 -9.72 11.01
C GLY A 172 -25.63 -11.12 10.38
N HIS A 173 -24.71 -11.53 9.50
CA HIS A 173 -24.75 -12.82 8.78
C HIS A 173 -23.43 -13.62 8.88
N PRO A 174 -22.94 -13.95 10.10
CA PRO A 174 -21.68 -14.67 10.29
C PRO A 174 -21.65 -16.09 9.68
N GLU A 175 -22.83 -16.68 9.41
CA GLU A 175 -22.99 -17.96 8.72
C GLU A 175 -22.64 -17.91 7.23
N THR A 176 -22.47 -16.71 6.65
CA THR A 176 -22.15 -16.50 5.24
C THR A 176 -20.70 -16.03 5.08
N PRO A 177 -19.69 -16.92 5.21
CA PRO A 177 -18.30 -16.53 5.07
C PRO A 177 -18.00 -16.13 3.63
N ILE A 178 -17.30 -15.02 3.48
CA ILE A 178 -16.78 -14.51 2.21
C ILE A 178 -15.29 -14.23 2.31
N VAL A 179 -14.68 -13.98 1.15
CA VAL A 179 -13.28 -13.55 1.06
C VAL A 179 -13.25 -12.19 0.38
N ILE A 180 -12.75 -11.18 1.10
CA ILE A 180 -12.38 -9.91 0.48
C ILE A 180 -10.99 -10.10 -0.12
N LYS A 181 -10.82 -9.74 -1.39
CA LYS A 181 -9.53 -9.66 -2.05
C LYS A 181 -9.28 -8.23 -2.49
N ASP A 182 -8.27 -7.61 -1.91
CA ASP A 182 -7.78 -6.30 -2.32
C ASP A 182 -6.44 -6.45 -3.06
N SER A 183 -6.26 -5.71 -4.15
CA SER A 183 -5.03 -5.74 -4.94
C SER A 183 -4.93 -4.52 -5.86
N TRP A 184 -3.70 -4.07 -6.08
CA TRP A 184 -3.37 -3.08 -7.10
C TRP A 184 -3.40 -3.71 -8.48
N GLN A 185 -4.05 -3.05 -9.44
CA GLN A 185 -4.24 -3.59 -10.78
C GLN A 185 -3.72 -2.66 -11.87
N TYR A 186 -3.04 -3.28 -12.84
CA TYR A 186 -2.65 -2.62 -14.08
C TYR A 186 -3.88 -2.35 -14.92
N LEU A 187 -3.98 -1.14 -15.48
CA LEU A 187 -5.14 -0.70 -16.25
C LEU A 187 -5.37 -1.55 -17.51
N GLU A 188 -4.32 -2.22 -18.00
CA GLU A 188 -4.33 -3.03 -19.21
C GLU A 188 -4.93 -4.44 -19.00
N ARG A 189 -5.23 -4.83 -17.75
CA ARG A 189 -5.80 -6.15 -17.44
C ARG A 189 -7.31 -6.10 -17.26
N ASP A 190 -7.96 -7.21 -17.60
CA ASP A 190 -9.37 -7.45 -17.30
C ASP A 190 -9.60 -7.52 -15.79
N GLU A 191 -10.76 -7.03 -15.36
CA GLU A 191 -11.13 -6.99 -13.96
C GLU A 191 -11.51 -8.39 -13.47
N GLU A 192 -10.83 -8.86 -12.43
CA GLU A 192 -11.09 -10.19 -11.85
C GLU A 192 -12.55 -10.36 -11.39
N GLY A 193 -13.17 -9.29 -10.89
CA GLY A 193 -14.57 -9.30 -10.48
C GLY A 193 -15.54 -9.57 -11.62
N GLU A 194 -15.28 -9.03 -12.81
CA GLU A 194 -16.05 -9.27 -14.03
C GLU A 194 -15.97 -10.75 -14.45
N LEU A 195 -14.76 -11.31 -14.44
CA LEU A 195 -14.52 -12.72 -14.76
C LEU A 195 -15.25 -13.63 -13.77
N LEU A 196 -15.18 -13.35 -12.47
CA LEU A 196 -15.90 -14.11 -11.44
C LEU A 196 -17.42 -14.00 -11.59
N ARG A 197 -17.94 -12.83 -11.99
CA ARG A 197 -19.36 -12.63 -12.25
C ARG A 197 -19.84 -13.45 -13.44
N GLU A 198 -19.08 -13.47 -14.53
CA GLU A 198 -19.37 -14.31 -15.70
C GLU A 198 -19.38 -15.80 -15.33
N VAL A 199 -18.38 -16.25 -14.59
CA VAL A 199 -18.25 -17.63 -14.11
C VAL A 199 -19.45 -18.03 -13.24
N LYS A 200 -19.93 -17.13 -12.38
CA LYS A 200 -21.16 -17.33 -11.58
C LYS A 200 -22.39 -17.48 -12.48
N ASN A 201 -22.56 -16.58 -13.45
CA ASN A 201 -23.71 -16.59 -14.37
C ASN A 201 -23.77 -17.87 -15.23
N LYS A 202 -22.60 -18.42 -15.59
CA LYS A 202 -22.48 -19.70 -16.31
C LYS A 202 -22.67 -20.94 -15.44
N GLY A 203 -22.88 -20.79 -14.12
CA GLY A 203 -23.11 -21.91 -13.22
C GLY A 203 -21.92 -22.85 -13.04
N VAL A 204 -20.70 -22.41 -13.37
CA VAL A 204 -19.48 -23.21 -13.26
C VAL A 204 -19.30 -23.66 -11.80
N LYS A 205 -18.97 -24.93 -11.57
CA LYS A 205 -18.79 -25.50 -10.22
C LYS A 205 -17.32 -25.43 -9.78
N ASN A 206 -17.07 -25.55 -8.47
CA ASN A 206 -15.73 -25.62 -7.86
C ASN A 206 -14.83 -24.39 -8.07
N VAL A 207 -15.44 -23.21 -8.18
CA VAL A 207 -14.78 -21.91 -8.33
C VAL A 207 -15.38 -20.91 -7.33
N ALA A 208 -14.59 -19.90 -6.95
CA ALA A 208 -15.05 -18.84 -6.06
C ALA A 208 -16.32 -18.18 -6.60
N ARG A 209 -17.29 -17.94 -5.73
CA ARG A 209 -18.57 -17.34 -6.11
C ARG A 209 -18.48 -15.82 -6.03
N TYR A 210 -18.86 -15.16 -7.11
CA TYR A 210 -18.95 -13.72 -7.16
C TYR A 210 -19.94 -13.17 -6.13
N TYR A 211 -19.47 -12.25 -5.31
CA TYR A 211 -20.26 -11.48 -4.34
C TYR A 211 -20.43 -10.04 -4.81
N HIS A 212 -19.32 -9.31 -4.89
CA HIS A 212 -19.24 -7.91 -5.31
C HIS A 212 -17.80 -7.59 -5.77
N HIS A 213 -17.63 -6.54 -6.56
CA HIS A 213 -16.33 -5.91 -6.78
C HIS A 213 -16.53 -4.44 -7.08
N GLU A 214 -15.53 -3.64 -6.70
CA GLU A 214 -15.48 -2.22 -6.99
C GLU A 214 -14.03 -1.74 -7.05
N THR A 215 -13.85 -0.56 -7.61
CA THR A 215 -12.64 0.21 -7.43
C THR A 215 -12.78 0.97 -6.13
N VAL A 216 -11.83 0.78 -5.22
CA VAL A 216 -11.82 1.54 -3.99
C VAL A 216 -11.47 3.01 -4.26
N GLN A 217 -12.17 3.88 -3.55
CA GLN A 217 -12.05 5.32 -3.68
C GLN A 217 -11.67 5.95 -2.35
N VAL A 218 -10.72 6.88 -2.39
CA VAL A 218 -10.34 7.73 -1.27
C VAL A 218 -10.75 9.16 -1.62
N HIS A 219 -11.49 9.81 -0.73
CA HIS A 219 -12.10 11.13 -0.97
C HIS A 219 -12.89 11.22 -2.29
N LYS A 220 -13.65 10.16 -2.63
CA LYS A 220 -14.45 10.03 -3.88
C LYS A 220 -13.62 10.02 -5.16
N THR A 221 -12.31 9.80 -5.05
CA THR A 221 -11.41 9.64 -6.18
C THR A 221 -10.81 8.25 -6.14
N ASN A 222 -10.55 7.68 -7.31
CA ASN A 222 -9.95 6.35 -7.36
C ASN A 222 -8.58 6.35 -6.69
N ASP A 223 -8.37 5.40 -5.81
CA ASP A 223 -7.11 5.30 -5.08
C ASP A 223 -6.00 4.77 -6.01
N ASP A 224 -5.29 5.70 -6.61
CA ASP A 224 -4.22 5.49 -7.57
C ASP A 224 -2.86 5.91 -7.01
N ILE A 225 -1.78 5.42 -7.62
CA ILE A 225 -0.44 5.72 -7.11
C ILE A 225 -0.03 7.15 -7.48
N TRP A 226 -0.31 7.59 -8.70
CA TRP A 226 0.13 8.90 -9.18
C TRP A 226 -0.53 10.09 -8.47
N ASN A 227 -1.85 10.16 -8.46
CA ASN A 227 -2.66 11.23 -7.90
C ASN A 227 -2.89 11.05 -6.40
N ASN A 228 -3.29 9.86 -5.94
CA ASN A 228 -3.69 9.68 -4.53
C ASN A 228 -2.48 9.47 -3.61
N VAL A 229 -1.57 8.55 -3.95
CA VAL A 229 -0.40 8.25 -3.11
C VAL A 229 0.70 9.31 -3.29
N ARG A 230 1.07 9.62 -4.54
CA ARG A 230 2.18 10.54 -4.85
C ARG A 230 1.74 11.99 -5.04
N ARG A 231 0.45 12.30 -5.00
CA ARG A 231 -0.07 13.68 -5.09
C ARG A 231 0.44 14.44 -6.32
N GLY A 232 0.61 13.75 -7.45
CA GLY A 232 1.03 14.33 -8.73
C GLY A 232 2.52 14.71 -8.81
N LEU A 233 3.38 14.17 -7.92
CA LEU A 233 4.82 14.40 -7.99
C LEU A 233 5.39 13.97 -9.36
N ASP A 234 6.05 14.91 -10.02
CA ASP A 234 6.74 14.66 -11.28
C ASP A 234 8.04 13.90 -11.05
N VAL A 235 7.97 12.58 -11.17
CA VAL A 235 9.15 11.71 -11.04
C VAL A 235 10.17 11.87 -12.17
N THR A 236 9.81 12.53 -13.27
CA THR A 236 10.74 12.78 -14.39
C THR A 236 11.76 13.86 -14.05
N ALA A 237 11.48 14.71 -13.08
CA ALA A 237 12.40 15.70 -12.53
C ALA A 237 13.50 15.10 -11.64
N ALA A 238 13.42 13.80 -11.30
CA ALA A 238 14.41 13.16 -10.45
C ALA A 238 15.79 13.12 -11.12
N THR A 239 16.85 13.44 -10.38
CA THR A 239 18.24 13.49 -10.89
C THR A 239 18.75 12.15 -11.44
N ASN A 240 18.15 11.05 -11.02
CA ASN A 240 18.47 9.69 -11.46
C ASN A 240 17.41 9.11 -12.42
N TYR A 241 16.47 9.92 -12.91
CA TYR A 241 15.48 9.48 -13.88
C TYR A 241 16.17 9.03 -15.17
N ARG A 242 15.79 7.84 -15.64
CA ARG A 242 16.28 7.27 -16.91
C ARG A 242 15.09 7.12 -17.84
N PRO A 243 14.98 7.95 -18.89
CA PRO A 243 13.96 7.76 -19.91
C PRO A 243 14.18 6.40 -20.58
N GLY A 244 13.18 5.51 -20.53
CA GLY A 244 13.19 4.28 -21.31
C GLY A 244 13.54 2.99 -20.55
N ARG A 245 12.50 2.35 -20.01
CA ARG A 245 12.25 0.93 -20.29
C ARG A 245 10.93 0.88 -21.05
N GLN A 246 10.97 1.22 -22.35
CA GLN A 246 9.84 0.96 -23.23
C GLN A 246 9.58 -0.55 -23.20
N MET A 247 8.38 -0.96 -22.80
CA MET A 247 7.89 -2.30 -23.07
C MET A 247 7.97 -2.50 -24.60
N PRO A 248 8.54 -3.61 -25.11
CA PRO A 248 8.49 -3.86 -26.53
C PRO A 248 7.03 -3.87 -26.98
N PRO A 249 6.70 -3.31 -28.16
CA PRO A 249 5.34 -3.39 -28.67
C PRO A 249 4.94 -4.87 -28.76
N SER A 250 3.86 -5.25 -28.07
CA SER A 250 3.29 -6.58 -28.20
C SER A 250 2.92 -6.79 -29.66
N ASN A 251 3.54 -7.76 -30.32
CA ASN A 251 3.10 -8.21 -31.64
C ASN A 251 1.61 -8.57 -31.54
N LYS A 252 0.77 -7.73 -32.15
CA LYS A 252 -0.65 -8.00 -32.30
C LYS A 252 -0.80 -9.21 -33.22
N ALA A 253 -1.06 -10.38 -32.65
CA ALA A 253 -1.80 -11.41 -33.38
C ALA A 253 -3.18 -10.83 -33.69
N LYS A 254 -3.54 -10.86 -34.97
CA LYS A 254 -4.80 -10.34 -35.49
C LYS A 254 -5.94 -11.22 -34.98
N ASP A 255 -6.90 -10.63 -34.28
CA ASP A 255 -8.26 -11.13 -34.23
C ASP A 255 -9.26 -9.98 -34.33
N ALA A 256 -10.33 -10.24 -35.07
CA ALA A 256 -11.28 -9.30 -35.65
C ALA A 256 -12.20 -8.60 -34.62
N PRO A 257 -12.87 -7.48 -34.96
CA PRO A 257 -13.54 -6.64 -33.98
C PRO A 257 -14.96 -7.13 -33.67
N GLN A 258 -15.27 -7.33 -32.39
CA GLN A 258 -16.66 -7.42 -31.92
C GLN A 258 -17.10 -6.10 -31.26
N LYS A 259 -18.21 -5.57 -31.76
CA LYS A 259 -18.86 -4.30 -31.37
C LYS A 259 -19.59 -4.38 -30.02
N GLY A 260 -19.48 -3.30 -29.24
CA GLY A 260 -20.45 -2.82 -28.23
C GLY A 260 -20.13 -3.30 -26.81
N ARG A 261 -20.17 -2.49 -25.75
CA ARG A 261 -21.01 -1.32 -25.42
C ARG A 261 -20.27 -0.38 -24.45
N SER A 262 -20.56 0.93 -24.48
CA SER A 262 -20.05 1.89 -23.49
C SER A 262 -20.59 1.57 -22.08
N SER A 263 -19.70 1.39 -21.12
CA SER A 263 -19.99 1.59 -19.71
C SER A 263 -18.84 2.37 -19.08
N THR A 264 -19.19 3.42 -18.35
CA THR A 264 -18.28 4.31 -17.64
C THR A 264 -18.06 3.76 -16.23
N SER A 265 -16.87 3.24 -15.95
CA SER A 265 -16.34 3.07 -14.59
C SER A 265 -14.82 2.94 -14.64
N ARG A 266 -14.12 3.56 -13.68
CA ARG A 266 -12.66 3.69 -13.65
C ARG A 266 -12.15 3.15 -12.29
N LYS A 267 -11.43 2.02 -12.34
CA LYS A 267 -10.15 1.49 -11.77
C LYS A 267 -9.41 2.15 -10.57
N ARG A 268 -8.78 1.33 -9.69
CA ARG A 268 -7.57 1.60 -8.85
C ARG A 268 -6.32 1.37 -9.73
N PRO A 269 -5.82 2.38 -10.45
CA PRO A 269 -4.64 2.34 -11.31
C PRO A 269 -3.37 2.10 -10.51
N SER A 270 -2.55 1.14 -10.97
CA SER A 270 -1.12 1.13 -10.67
C SER A 270 -0.30 1.98 -11.65
N SER A 271 -0.90 3.05 -12.20
CA SER A 271 -0.23 4.02 -13.09
C SER A 271 0.20 5.24 -12.30
#